data_AF-A0A924ZDT1-F1
#
_entry.id   AF-A0A924ZDT1-F1
#
_cell.length_a   1.000
_cell.length_b   1.000
_cell.length_c   1.000
_cell.angle_alpha   90.00
_cell.angle_beta   90.00
_cell.angle_gamma   90.00
#
_symmetry.space_group_name_H-M   'P 1'
#
loop_
_entity.id
_entity.type
_entity.pdbx_description
1 polymer ?
#
loop_
_entity_poly.entity_id
_entity_poly.type
_entity_poly.pdbx_seq_one_letter_code
_entity_poly.pdbx_strand_id
1 'polypeptide(L)'
;MARSLLDRCGRPDSLADLMGIDFGGFDKDDLLLRLMVAVGLPKRREDFGVRCDDQVVYWNLVQAGCSLGGAQCAIGDADPVVERIAPFVPLPSLPIWLVAPEALRQNPRVRRVLHHLAPAFRQIAAPR
;
A
#
# COMPACT_ATOMS: atom_id res chain seq x y z
N MET A 1 1.99 8.13 5.90
CA MET A 1 2.74 7.91 7.16
C MET A 1 2.10 8.67 8.29
N ALA A 2 1.99 8.11 9.50
CA ALA A 2 1.46 8.86 10.63
C ALA A 2 2.27 10.13 10.91
N ARG A 3 1.58 11.25 11.14
CA ARG A 3 2.18 12.53 11.50
C ARG A 3 3.03 12.40 12.78
N SER A 4 2.57 11.62 13.75
CA SER A 4 3.28 11.36 15.00
C SER A 4 4.65 10.69 14.80
N LEU A 5 4.83 9.87 13.76
CA LEU A 5 6.13 9.29 13.40
C LEU A 5 7.01 10.36 12.74
N LEU A 6 6.46 11.11 11.78
CA LEU A 6 7.17 12.18 11.07
C LEU A 6 7.64 13.30 12.00
N ASP A 7 6.89 13.59 13.06
CA ASP A 7 7.29 14.59 14.06
C ASP A 7 8.50 14.12 14.89
N ARG A 8 8.75 12.80 14.97
CA ARG A 8 9.92 12.23 15.67
C ARG A 8 11.15 12.05 14.77
N CYS A 9 10.95 11.60 13.53
CA CYS A 9 12.05 11.27 12.61
C CYS A 9 12.34 12.37 11.57
N GLY A 10 11.48 13.38 11.46
CA GLY A 10 11.51 14.33 10.35
C GLY A 10 10.79 13.80 9.11
N ARG A 11 10.66 14.68 8.11
CA ARG A 11 10.07 14.37 6.80
C ARG A 11 11.20 14.08 5.82
N PRO A 12 11.33 12.85 5.29
CA PRO A 12 12.42 12.49 4.40
C PRO A 12 12.23 13.15 3.02
N ASP A 13 13.30 13.72 2.47
CA ASP A 13 13.33 14.30 1.12
C ASP A 13 14.15 13.47 0.12
N SER A 14 14.86 12.45 0.62
CA SER A 14 15.67 11.55 -0.18
C SER A 14 15.46 10.07 0.18
N LEU A 15 15.94 9.20 -0.70
CA LEU A 15 15.93 7.74 -0.48
C LEU A 15 16.81 7.35 0.72
N ALA A 16 17.88 8.10 0.97
CA ALA A 16 18.80 7.86 2.08
C ALA A 16 18.11 8.12 3.43
N ASP A 17 17.29 9.17 3.52
CA ASP A 17 16.57 9.50 4.76
C ASP A 17 15.52 8.42 5.09
N LEU A 18 14.86 7.88 4.07
CA LEU A 18 13.91 6.77 4.25
C LEU A 18 14.59 5.55 4.87
N MET A 19 15.84 5.27 4.50
CA MET A 19 16.59 4.12 5.01
C MET A 19 16.91 4.21 6.50
N GLY A 20 16.84 5.40 7.10
CA GLY A 20 17.00 5.61 8.54
C GLY A 20 15.73 5.38 9.36
N ILE A 21 14.58 5.11 8.72
CA ILE A 21 13.29 4.90 9.39
C ILE A 21 12.90 3.43 9.29
N ASP A 22 12.38 2.86 10.38
CA ASP A 22 11.92 1.48 10.39
C ASP A 22 10.72 1.26 9.47
N PHE A 23 10.87 0.37 8.50
CA PHE A 23 9.78 -0.04 7.61
C PHE A 23 8.92 -1.13 8.25
N GLY A 24 7.62 -1.02 8.05
CA GLY A 24 6.66 -2.08 8.31
C GLY A 24 6.61 -2.99 7.08
N GLY A 25 6.59 -4.30 7.31
CA GLY A 25 6.57 -5.30 6.25
C GLY A 25 5.47 -6.34 6.38
N PHE A 26 5.44 -7.23 5.39
CA PHE A 26 4.66 -8.46 5.42
C PHE A 26 5.53 -9.61 5.92
N ASP A 27 4.90 -10.60 6.53
CA ASP A 27 5.59 -11.71 7.17
C ASP A 27 5.81 -12.88 6.20
N LYS A 28 4.77 -13.30 5.49
CA LYS A 28 4.84 -14.38 4.48
C LYS A 28 4.67 -13.87 3.06
N ASP A 29 3.89 -12.81 2.86
CA ASP A 29 3.71 -12.21 1.55
C ASP A 29 5.00 -11.46 1.14
N ASP A 30 5.51 -11.76 -0.05
CA ASP A 30 6.73 -11.17 -0.59
C ASP A 30 6.45 -9.90 -1.43
N LEU A 31 5.19 -9.44 -1.52
CA LEU A 31 4.80 -8.25 -2.28
C LEU A 31 5.65 -7.02 -1.93
N LEU A 32 5.84 -6.74 -0.64
CA LEU A 32 6.64 -5.59 -0.23
C LEU A 32 8.13 -5.78 -0.55
N LEU A 33 8.66 -6.98 -0.40
CA LEU A 33 10.06 -7.29 -0.77
C LEU A 33 10.29 -7.07 -2.27
N ARG A 34 9.37 -7.53 -3.12
CA ARG A 34 9.41 -7.29 -4.57
C ARG A 34 9.33 -5.81 -4.91
N LEU A 35 8.46 -5.06 -4.22
CA LEU A 35 8.34 -3.61 -4.38
C LEU A 35 9.63 -2.89 -4.02
N MET A 36 10.22 -3.25 -2.88
CA MET A 36 11.49 -2.70 -2.39
C MET A 36 12.63 -2.92 -3.38
N VAL A 37 12.74 -4.13 -3.96
CA VAL A 37 13.70 -4.40 -5.04
C VAL A 37 13.41 -3.55 -6.28
N ALA A 38 12.15 -3.42 -6.69
CA ALA A 38 11.77 -2.66 -7.89
C ALA A 38 12.08 -1.17 -7.78
N VAL A 39 12.09 -0.59 -6.58
CA VAL A 39 12.43 0.83 -6.34
C VAL A 39 13.91 1.04 -6.00
N GLY A 40 14.75 0.01 -6.13
CA GLY A 40 16.20 0.10 -5.89
C GLY A 40 16.60 0.04 -4.41
N LEU A 41 15.72 -0.42 -3.52
CA LEU A 41 15.95 -0.59 -2.10
C LEU A 41 15.84 -2.06 -1.69
N PRO A 42 16.75 -2.96 -2.11
CA PRO A 42 16.66 -4.36 -1.70
C PRO A 42 16.69 -4.49 -0.17
N LYS A 43 15.66 -5.13 0.39
CA LYS A 43 15.50 -5.43 1.81
C LYS A 43 15.27 -6.93 1.98
N ARG A 44 15.60 -7.44 3.16
CA ARG A 44 15.24 -8.79 3.61
C ARG A 44 14.10 -8.69 4.61
N ARG A 45 13.43 -9.81 4.87
CA ARG A 45 12.32 -9.89 5.82
C ARG A 45 12.74 -9.43 7.22
N GLU A 46 13.97 -9.70 7.61
CA GLU A 46 14.53 -9.37 8.92
C GLU A 46 14.81 -7.87 9.08
N ASP A 47 14.80 -7.10 7.99
CA ASP A 47 15.07 -5.67 8.00
C ASP A 47 13.79 -4.83 8.27
N PHE A 48 12.63 -5.49 8.46
CA PHE A 48 11.37 -4.86 8.85
C PHE A 48 11.15 -4.96 10.37
N GLY A 49 11.09 -3.82 11.06
CA GLY A 49 10.93 -3.75 12.52
C GLY A 49 9.58 -4.29 13.01
N VAL A 50 8.54 -4.20 12.17
CA VAL A 50 7.22 -4.77 12.43
C VAL A 50 6.72 -5.50 11.17
N ARG A 51 6.11 -6.68 11.34
CA ARG A 51 5.58 -7.50 10.25
C ARG A 51 4.17 -7.97 10.52
N CYS A 52 3.28 -7.86 9.54
CA CYS A 52 1.90 -8.33 9.64
C CYS A 52 1.31 -8.60 8.26
N ASP A 53 0.79 -9.81 8.01
CA ASP A 53 0.14 -10.13 6.73
C ASP A 53 -1.32 -9.64 6.66
N ASP A 54 -1.90 -9.21 7.79
CA ASP A 54 -3.22 -8.58 7.80
C ASP A 54 -3.08 -7.11 7.43
N GLN A 55 -3.62 -6.74 6.26
CA GLN A 55 -3.50 -5.38 5.72
C GLN A 55 -4.21 -4.33 6.58
N VAL A 56 -5.27 -4.69 7.29
CA VAL A 56 -5.99 -3.78 8.19
C VAL A 56 -5.16 -3.52 9.42
N VAL A 57 -4.58 -4.56 10.02
CA VAL A 57 -3.68 -4.42 11.17
C VAL A 57 -2.41 -3.65 10.78
N TYR A 58 -1.82 -3.97 9.62
CA TYR A 58 -0.69 -3.23 9.06
C TYR A 58 -1.00 -1.73 8.93
N TRP A 59 -2.16 -1.38 8.39
CA TRP A 59 -2.55 0.03 8.26
C TRP A 59 -2.70 0.70 9.63
N ASN A 60 -3.34 0.04 10.60
CA ASN A 60 -3.46 0.58 11.96
C ASN A 60 -2.09 0.79 12.64
N LEU A 61 -1.10 -0.09 12.39
CA LEU A 61 0.27 0.10 12.88
C LEU A 61 0.94 1.32 12.25
N VAL A 62 0.71 1.56 10.96
CA VAL A 62 1.17 2.77 10.27
C VAL A 62 0.50 4.02 10.85
N GLN A 63 -0.81 4.00 11.09
CA GLN A 63 -1.57 5.11 11.69
C GLN A 63 -1.12 5.40 13.13
N ALA A 64 -0.77 4.38 13.90
CA ALA A 64 -0.20 4.52 15.24
C ALA A 64 1.25 5.03 15.24
N GLY A 65 1.88 5.13 14.07
CA GLY A 65 3.26 5.57 13.92
C GLY A 65 4.28 4.55 14.42
N CYS A 66 3.94 3.26 14.38
CA CYS A 66 4.85 2.16 14.76
C CYS A 66 5.87 1.84 13.67
N SER A 67 5.58 2.18 12.41
CA SER A 67 6.47 1.90 11.29
C SER A 67 6.14 2.77 10.07
N LEU A 68 7.11 2.93 9.18
CA LEU A 68 6.93 3.45 7.85
C LEU A 68 6.17 2.43 6.98
N GLY A 69 5.09 2.85 6.32
CA GLY A 69 4.31 1.95 5.47
C GLY A 69 3.39 2.65 4.48
N GLY A 70 3.07 1.94 3.40
CA GLY A 70 2.27 2.47 2.29
C GLY A 70 0.84 1.93 2.28
N ALA A 71 -0.08 2.70 1.74
CA ALA A 71 -1.42 2.25 1.38
C ALA A 71 -1.81 2.83 0.03
N GLN A 72 -2.89 2.31 -0.56
CA GLN A 72 -3.48 2.88 -1.77
C GLN A 72 -3.83 4.36 -1.53
N CYS A 73 -3.59 5.19 -2.54
CA CYS A 73 -3.84 6.64 -2.49
C CYS A 73 -5.22 7.00 -1.92
N ALA A 74 -6.28 6.30 -2.36
CA ALA A 74 -7.64 6.54 -1.90
C ALA A 74 -7.83 6.32 -0.38
N ILE A 75 -7.06 5.42 0.23
CA ILE A 75 -7.09 5.14 1.67
C ILE A 75 -6.25 6.19 2.41
N GLY A 76 -5.00 6.38 1.99
CA GLY A 76 -4.08 7.29 2.65
C GLY A 76 -4.52 8.76 2.60
N ASP A 77 -5.12 9.20 1.48
CA ASP A 77 -5.56 10.59 1.32
C ASP A 77 -6.83 10.91 2.10
N ALA A 78 -7.62 9.89 2.43
CA ALA A 78 -8.84 10.04 3.21
C ALA A 78 -8.57 10.09 4.72
N ASP A 79 -7.36 9.73 5.15
CA ASP A 79 -7.01 9.62 6.56
C ASP A 79 -6.22 10.85 7.04
N PRO A 80 -6.77 11.68 7.95
CA PRO A 80 -6.12 12.90 8.42
C PRO A 80 -4.92 12.65 9.35
N VAL A 81 -4.82 11.46 9.96
CA VAL A 81 -3.74 11.10 10.90
C VAL A 81 -2.43 10.84 10.15
N VAL A 82 -2.51 10.58 8.85
CA VAL A 82 -1.36 10.33 8.01
C VAL A 82 -1.08 11.49 7.06
N GLU A 83 0.15 11.53 6.57
CA GLU A 83 0.66 12.45 5.57
C GLU A 83 1.33 11.63 4.46
N ARG A 84 1.05 11.99 3.20
CA ARG A 84 1.74 11.43 2.04
C ARG A 84 3.14 12.04 1.97
N ILE A 85 4.15 11.19 1.84
CA ILE A 85 5.56 11.58 1.74
C ILE A 85 6.22 10.83 0.57
N ALA A 86 7.52 11.02 0.40
CA ALA A 86 8.33 10.30 -0.59
C ALA A 86 7.80 10.35 -2.04
N PRO A 87 7.39 11.53 -2.56
CA PRO A 87 6.92 11.65 -3.95
C PRO A 87 8.01 11.31 -4.98
N PHE A 88 9.27 11.29 -4.56
CA PHE A 88 10.43 10.92 -5.36
C PHE A 88 10.62 9.40 -5.54
N VAL A 89 9.84 8.56 -4.84
CA VAL A 89 9.85 7.10 -5.03
C VAL A 89 8.74 6.72 -6.00
N PRO A 90 9.05 6.31 -7.24
CA PRO A 90 8.03 5.89 -8.19
C PRO A 90 7.49 4.52 -7.78
N LEU A 91 6.29 4.48 -7.20
CA LEU A 91 5.60 3.24 -6.90
C LEU A 91 4.77 2.77 -8.10
N PRO A 92 4.83 1.48 -8.48
CA PRO A 92 3.96 0.92 -9.51
C PRO A 92 2.49 0.99 -9.05
N SER A 93 1.58 1.08 -10.03
CA SER A 93 0.15 0.96 -9.76
C SER A 93 -0.19 -0.47 -9.34
N LEU A 94 -1.04 -0.61 -8.32
CA LEU A 94 -1.56 -1.90 -7.91
C LEU A 94 -2.76 -2.25 -8.79
N PRO A 95 -2.65 -3.28 -9.65
CA PRO A 95 -3.77 -3.69 -10.48
C PRO A 95 -4.94 -4.19 -9.63
N ILE A 96 -6.16 -3.89 -10.08
CA ILE A 96 -7.41 -4.42 -9.51
C ILE A 96 -7.96 -5.45 -10.49
N TRP A 97 -8.18 -6.68 -10.01
CA TRP A 97 -8.78 -7.75 -10.81
C TRP A 97 -10.21 -8.04 -10.36
N LEU A 98 -11.11 -8.15 -11.33
CA LEU A 98 -12.44 -8.68 -11.13
C LEU A 98 -12.45 -10.14 -11.56
N VAL A 99 -12.51 -11.05 -10.59
CA VAL A 99 -12.38 -12.49 -10.81
C VAL A 99 -13.69 -13.20 -10.46
N ALA A 100 -14.10 -14.12 -11.33
CA ALA A 100 -15.21 -15.04 -11.08
C ALA A 100 -14.85 -16.42 -11.64
N PRO A 101 -15.28 -17.53 -11.00
CA PRO A 101 -15.15 -18.86 -11.58
C PRO A 101 -15.76 -18.92 -12.98
N GLU A 102 -15.14 -19.68 -13.89
CA GLU A 102 -15.55 -19.72 -15.30
C GLU A 102 -17.03 -20.09 -15.47
N ALA A 103 -17.50 -21.09 -14.73
CA ALA A 103 -18.90 -21.52 -14.74
C ALA A 103 -19.89 -20.40 -14.33
N LEU A 104 -19.46 -19.47 -13.48
CA LEU A 104 -20.28 -18.34 -13.02
C LEU A 104 -20.15 -17.10 -13.90
N ARG A 105 -19.14 -17.04 -14.77
CA ARG A 105 -18.88 -15.86 -15.62
C ARG A 105 -20.02 -15.58 -16.60
N GLN A 106 -20.75 -16.62 -17.02
CA GLN A 106 -21.90 -16.50 -17.92
C GLN A 106 -23.23 -16.25 -17.19
N ASN A 107 -23.25 -16.32 -15.84
CA ASN A 107 -24.47 -16.05 -15.08
C ASN A 107 -24.88 -14.57 -15.24
N PRO A 108 -26.13 -14.27 -15.64
CA PRO A 108 -26.56 -12.89 -15.88
C PRO A 108 -26.40 -11.94 -14.68
N ARG A 109 -26.61 -12.44 -13.45
CA ARG A 109 -26.49 -11.64 -12.22
C ARG A 109 -25.03 -11.31 -11.93
N VAL A 110 -24.13 -12.29 -12.03
CA VAL A 110 -22.68 -12.10 -11.85
C VAL A 110 -22.15 -11.14 -12.91
N ARG A 111 -22.49 -11.37 -14.19
CA ARG A 111 -22.07 -10.50 -15.29
C ARG A 111 -22.56 -9.07 -15.11
N ARG A 112 -23.78 -8.87 -14.60
CA ARG A 112 -24.33 -7.53 -14.32
C ARG A 112 -23.52 -6.80 -13.25
N VAL A 113 -23.15 -7.47 -12.16
CA VAL A 113 -22.31 -6.89 -11.09
C VAL A 113 -20.93 -6.55 -11.62
N LEU A 114 -20.26 -7.47 -12.32
CA LEU A 114 -18.93 -7.23 -12.90
C LEU A 114 -18.93 -6.05 -13.88
N HIS A 115 -19.95 -5.95 -14.73
CA HIS A 115 -20.12 -4.84 -15.67
C HIS A 115 -20.31 -3.49 -14.96
N HIS A 116 -20.88 -3.48 -13.75
CA HIS A 116 -21.04 -2.26 -12.96
C HIS A 116 -19.77 -1.92 -12.16
N LEU A 117 -19.11 -2.91 -11.57
CA LEU A 117 -17.90 -2.72 -10.78
C LEU A 117 -16.69 -2.30 -11.62
N ALA A 118 -16.55 -2.83 -12.84
CA ALA A 118 -15.41 -2.53 -13.70
C ALA A 118 -15.19 -1.01 -13.94
N PRO A 119 -16.19 -0.23 -14.38
CA PRO A 119 -16.04 1.22 -14.51
C PRO A 119 -15.90 1.93 -13.16
N ALA A 120 -16.57 1.48 -12.10
CA ALA A 120 -16.47 2.08 -10.78
C ALA A 120 -15.05 1.98 -10.21
N PHE A 121 -14.40 0.82 -10.33
CA PHE A 121 -13.01 0.65 -9.88
C PHE A 121 -12.01 1.44 -10.72
N ARG A 122 -12.27 1.68 -12.01
CA ARG A 122 -11.41 2.56 -12.83
C ARG A 122 -11.39 4.00 -12.31
N GLN A 123 -12.51 4.49 -11.78
CA GLN A 123 -12.59 5.84 -11.20
C GLN A 123 -11.80 5.94 -9.90
N ILE A 124 -11.81 4.88 -9.07
CA ILE A 124 -11.04 4.81 -7.82
C ILE A 124 -9.53 4.65 -8.10
N ALA A 125 -9.19 3.94 -9.17
CA ALA A 125 -7.80 3.69 -9.58
C ALA A 125 -7.18 4.84 -10.41
N ALA A 126 -7.98 5.83 -10.82
CA ALA A 126 -7.46 6.99 -11.53
C ALA A 126 -6.62 7.85 -10.57
N PRO A 127 -5.35 8.17 -10.92
CA PRO A 127 -4.56 9.08 -10.10
C PRO A 127 -5.27 10.44 -10.06
N ARG A 128 -5.43 11.01 -8.86
CA ARG A 128 -5.82 12.41 -8.67
C ARG A 128 -4.63 13.32 -8.93
#